data_AF-A0A4R6KY83-F1
#
_entry.id   AF-A0A4R6KY83-F1
#
_cell.length_a   1.000
_cell.length_b   1.000
_cell.length_c   1.000
_cell.angle_alpha   90.00
_cell.angle_beta   90.00
_cell.angle_gamma   90.00
#
_symmetry.space_group_name_H-M   'P 1'
#
loop_
_entity.id
_entity.type
_entity.pdbx_description
1 polymer ?
#
loop_
_entity_poly.entity_id
_entity_poly.type
_entity_poly.pdbx_seq_one_letter_code
_entity_poly.pdbx_strand_id
1 'polypeptide(L)'
;MTYRVEFHAAALAQLDGLPAPAFDALVERVTKLVSSPWDAHPLDPDRPAFRQSVFGSLGLVSFHVDEAHELIRIFDVTWVG
;
A
#
# COMPACT_ATOMS: atom_id res chain seq x y z
N MET A 1 9.85 -2.40 -14.63
CA MET A 1 10.33 -1.45 -13.61
C MET A 1 9.90 -1.97 -12.26
N THR A 2 10.69 -1.72 -11.22
CA THR A 2 10.47 -2.25 -9.88
C THR A 2 10.59 -1.09 -8.90
N TYR A 3 9.52 -0.80 -8.17
CA TYR A 3 9.48 0.32 -7.23
C TYR A 3 10.04 -0.13 -5.88
N ARG A 4 10.81 0.74 -5.22
CA ARG A 4 11.16 0.57 -3.81
C ARG A 4 9.92 0.83 -2.95
N VAL A 5 9.89 0.25 -1.75
CA VAL A 5 8.80 0.46 -0.80
C VAL A 5 9.33 1.19 0.42
N GLU A 6 8.64 2.25 0.81
CA GLU A 6 8.82 2.92 2.09
C GLU A 6 7.51 2.97 2.85
N PHE A 7 7.57 2.79 4.17
CA PHE A 7 6.43 3.03 5.04
C PHE A 7 6.62 4.35 5.78
N HIS A 8 5.58 5.16 5.81
CA HIS A 8 5.46 6.26 6.74
C HIS A 8 5.40 5.73 8.18
N ALA A 9 5.90 6.49 9.16
CA ALA A 9 5.92 6.05 10.56
C ALA A 9 4.52 5.71 11.10
N ALA A 10 3.51 6.49 10.68
CA ALA A 10 2.10 6.21 11.01
C ALA A 10 1.63 4.86 10.45
N ALA A 11 1.99 4.55 9.19
CA ALA A 11 1.65 3.28 8.57
C ALA A 11 2.30 2.09 9.27
N LEU A 12 3.55 2.23 9.74
CA LEU A 12 4.22 1.20 10.53
C LEU A 12 3.50 0.95 11.86
N ALA A 13 3.06 2.01 12.54
CA ALA A 13 2.33 1.87 13.79
C ALA A 13 0.97 1.16 13.61
N GLN A 14 0.33 1.31 12.44
CA GLN A 14 -0.93 0.62 12.11
C GLN A 14 -0.77 -0.88 11.85
N LEU A 15 0.46 -1.35 11.65
CA LEU A 15 0.74 -2.79 11.56
C LEU A 15 0.72 -3.47 12.93
N ASP A 16 0.74 -2.69 14.02
CA ASP A 16 0.63 -3.24 15.36
C ASP A 16 -0.75 -3.93 15.54
N GLY A 17 -0.73 -5.12 16.12
CA GLY A 17 -1.94 -5.94 16.26
C GLY A 17 -2.46 -6.60 14.98
N LEU A 18 -1.84 -6.36 13.81
CA LEU A 18 -2.26 -6.98 12.54
C LEU A 18 -2.10 -8.52 12.62
N PRO A 19 -3.17 -9.31 12.43
CA PRO A 19 -3.08 -10.77 12.46
C PRO A 19 -2.17 -11.29 11.36
N ALA A 20 -1.42 -12.37 11.63
CA ALA A 20 -0.48 -12.94 10.66
C ALA A 20 -1.07 -13.18 9.26
N PRO A 21 -2.31 -13.74 9.10
CA PRO A 21 -2.90 -13.89 7.76
C PRO A 21 -3.15 -12.57 7.03
N ALA A 22 -3.44 -11.50 7.77
CA ALA A 22 -3.63 -10.16 7.20
C ALA A 22 -2.30 -9.51 6.82
N PHE A 23 -1.25 -9.75 7.61
CA PHE A 23 0.11 -9.34 7.27
C PHE A 23 0.62 -10.04 6.01
N ASP A 24 0.42 -11.35 5.88
CA ASP A 24 0.78 -12.11 4.67
C ASP A 24 0.06 -11.58 3.42
N ALA A 25 -1.25 -11.31 3.54
CA ALA A 25 -2.03 -10.73 2.44
C ALA A 25 -1.54 -9.32 2.06
N LEU A 26 -1.18 -8.50 3.05
CA LEU A 26 -0.59 -7.18 2.82
C LEU A 26 0.73 -7.29 2.05
N VAL A 27 1.65 -8.17 2.50
CA VAL A 27 2.95 -8.39 1.86
C VAL A 27 2.77 -8.90 0.43
N GLU A 28 1.86 -9.85 0.20
CA GLU A 28 1.54 -10.34 -1.14
C GLU A 28 1.06 -9.20 -2.05
N ARG A 29 0.15 -8.35 -1.54
CA ARG A 29 -0.37 -7.23 -2.33
C ARG A 29 0.70 -6.20 -2.63
N VAL A 30 1.49 -5.80 -1.65
CA VAL A 30 2.59 -4.84 -1.83
C VAL A 30 3.62 -5.37 -2.82
N THR A 31 3.94 -6.67 -2.79
CA THR A 31 4.86 -7.30 -3.75
C THR A 31 4.35 -7.18 -5.20
N LYS A 32 3.04 -7.31 -5.44
CA LYS A 32 2.45 -7.08 -6.78
C LYS A 32 2.52 -5.61 -7.18
N LEU A 33 2.24 -4.70 -6.25
CA LEU A 33 2.27 -3.25 -6.47
C LEU A 33 3.70 -2.74 -6.76
N VAL A 34 4.73 -3.38 -6.22
CA VAL A 34 6.13 -3.08 -6.54
C VAL A 34 6.43 -3.19 -8.04
N SER A 35 5.80 -4.12 -8.77
CA SER A 35 5.94 -4.20 -10.23
C SER A 35 4.90 -3.39 -11.00
N SER A 36 3.75 -3.13 -10.38
CA SER A 36 2.57 -2.55 -11.03
C SER A 36 1.82 -1.60 -10.08
N PRO A 37 2.40 -0.44 -9.69
CA PRO A 37 1.79 0.42 -8.68
C PRO A 37 0.49 1.09 -9.15
N TRP A 38 0.29 1.17 -10.47
CA TRP A 38 -0.94 1.68 -11.07
C TRP A 38 -2.08 0.67 -11.09
N ASP A 39 -1.84 -0.61 -10.78
CA ASP A 39 -2.87 -1.62 -10.50
C ASP A 39 -3.51 -1.38 -9.12
N ALA A 40 -4.08 -0.20 -8.93
CA ALA A 40 -4.73 0.26 -7.71
C ALA A 40 -5.75 1.34 -8.07
N HIS A 41 -6.59 1.75 -7.14
CA HIS A 41 -7.58 2.81 -7.40
C HIS A 41 -7.03 4.17 -6.94
N PRO A 42 -7.23 5.25 -7.70
CA PRO A 42 -6.89 6.58 -7.20
C PRO A 42 -7.83 6.93 -6.03
N LEU A 43 -7.25 7.47 -4.96
CA LEU A 43 -8.02 7.98 -3.81
C LEU A 43 -8.74 9.29 -4.15
N ASP A 44 -8.10 10.10 -4.98
CA ASP A 44 -8.57 11.39 -5.44
C ASP A 44 -8.33 11.45 -6.97
N PRO A 45 -9.38 11.64 -7.80
CA PRO A 45 -9.23 11.77 -9.25
C PRO A 45 -8.28 12.89 -9.68
N ASP A 46 -8.18 13.95 -8.89
CA ASP A 46 -7.31 15.10 -9.16
C ASP A 46 -5.86 14.85 -8.70
N ARG A 47 -5.63 13.78 -7.92
CA ARG A 47 -4.31 13.37 -7.44
C ARG A 47 -4.07 11.88 -7.71
N PRO A 48 -3.91 11.47 -8.98
CA PRO A 48 -3.88 10.07 -9.39
C PRO A 48 -2.72 9.26 -8.81
N ALA A 49 -1.66 9.93 -8.34
CA ALA A 49 -0.53 9.31 -7.67
C ALA A 49 -0.86 8.80 -6.25
N PHE A 50 -1.90 9.34 -5.59
CA PHE A 50 -2.40 8.81 -4.33
C PHE A 50 -3.39 7.70 -4.62
N ARG A 51 -3.04 6.49 -4.20
CA ARG A 51 -3.71 5.26 -4.59
C ARG A 51 -4.04 4.41 -3.38
N GLN A 52 -5.03 3.56 -3.54
CA GLN A 52 -5.46 2.58 -2.56
C GLN A 52 -5.71 1.24 -3.23
N SER A 53 -5.40 0.17 -2.49
CA SER A 53 -5.70 -1.17 -2.92
C SER A 53 -6.15 -2.05 -1.75
N VAL A 54 -7.03 -3.00 -2.04
CA VAL A 54 -7.40 -4.06 -1.11
C VAL A 54 -6.29 -5.11 -1.02
N PHE A 55 -6.05 -5.63 0.18
CA PHE A 55 -5.28 -6.85 0.37
C PHE A 55 -6.19 -7.96 0.93
N GLY A 56 -6.44 -8.97 0.09
CA GLY A 56 -7.45 -10.00 0.37
C GLY A 56 -8.83 -9.39 0.68
N SER A 57 -9.54 -9.99 1.63
CA SER A 57 -10.75 -9.44 2.24
C SER A 57 -10.49 -8.81 3.62
N LEU A 58 -9.23 -8.44 3.90
CA LEU A 58 -8.74 -8.20 5.25
C LEU A 58 -8.40 -6.73 5.51
N GLY A 59 -8.20 -5.92 4.46
CA GLY A 59 -7.94 -4.50 4.63
C GLY A 59 -7.59 -3.75 3.35
N LEU A 60 -7.15 -2.51 3.56
CA LEU A 60 -6.76 -1.53 2.57
C LEU A 60 -5.34 -1.03 2.85
N VAL A 61 -4.57 -0.87 1.79
CA VAL A 61 -3.28 -0.17 1.81
C VAL A 61 -3.37 1.07 0.92
N SER A 62 -2.99 2.21 1.47
CA SER A 62 -2.96 3.49 0.77
C SER A 62 -1.53 3.98 0.63
N PHE A 63 -1.18 4.43 -0.57
CA PHE A 63 0.19 4.75 -0.93
C PHE A 63 0.27 5.87 -1.98
N HIS A 64 1.43 6.52 -2.04
CA HIS A 64 1.77 7.49 -3.07
C HIS A 64 2.79 6.87 -4.04
N VAL A 65 2.57 7.03 -5.35
CA VAL A 65 3.52 6.63 -6.40
C VAL A 65 4.42 7.82 -6.75
N ASP A 66 5.71 7.68 -6.49
CA ASP A 66 6.75 8.62 -6.93
C ASP A 66 7.51 8.01 -8.11
N GLU A 67 7.10 8.41 -9.31
CA GLU A 67 7.70 7.94 -10.57
C GLU A 67 9.14 8.39 -10.75
N ALA A 68 9.48 9.60 -10.29
CA ALA A 68 10.81 10.15 -10.50
C ALA A 68 11.89 9.38 -9.72
N HIS A 69 11.50 8.76 -8.61
CA HIS A 69 12.40 8.01 -7.72
C HIS A 69 12.12 6.49 -7.71
N GLU A 70 11.23 6.01 -8.57
CA GLU A 70 10.77 4.61 -8.60
C GLU A 70 10.41 4.11 -7.18
N LEU A 71 9.57 4.86 -6.48
CA LEU A 71 9.22 4.63 -5.07
C LEU A 71 7.71 4.58 -4.88
N ILE A 72 7.23 3.61 -4.10
CA ILE A 72 5.91 3.65 -3.47
C ILE A 72 6.04 3.95 -1.97
N ARG A 73 5.36 5.01 -1.52
CA ARG A 73 5.31 5.39 -0.10
C ARG A 73 3.96 5.04 0.49
N ILE A 74 3.92 3.99 1.30
CA ILE A 74 2.74 3.56 2.03
C ILE A 74 2.55 4.52 3.21
N PHE A 75 1.40 5.18 3.27
CA PHE A 75 1.11 6.17 4.32
C PHE A 75 -0.06 5.78 5.22
N ASP A 76 -0.88 4.82 4.82
CA ASP A 76 -1.98 4.30 5.63
C ASP A 76 -2.22 2.81 5.35
N VAL A 77 -2.43 2.05 6.42
CA VAL A 77 -2.88 0.66 6.40
C VAL A 77 -4.08 0.54 7.33
N THR A 78 -5.21 0.11 6.80
CA THR A 78 -6.44 -0.11 7.56
C THR A 78 -6.87 -1.57 7.38
N TRP A 79 -7.33 -2.23 8.43
CA TRP A 79 -7.72 -3.64 8.38
C TRP A 79 -8.94 -3.92 9.24
N VAL A 80 -9.54 -5.09 9.04
CA VAL A 80 -10.73 -5.53 9.78
C VAL A 80 -10.34 -6.01 11.18
N GLY A 81 -10.28 -5.08 12.15
CA GLY A 81 -10.08 -5.39 13.57
C GLY A 81 -9.88 -4.16 14.43
#